data_AF-A0A0E3HAB9-F1
#
_entry.id   AF-A0A0E3HAB9-F1
#
_cell.length_a   1.000
_cell.length_b   1.000
_cell.length_c   1.000
_cell.angle_alpha   90.00
_cell.angle_beta   90.00
_cell.angle_gamma   90.00
#
_symmetry.space_group_name_H-M   'P 1'
#
loop_
_entity.id
_entity.type
_entity.pdbx_description
1 polymer ?
#
loop_
_entity_poly.entity_id
_entity_poly.type
_entity_poly.pdbx_seq_one_letter_code
_entity_poly.pdbx_strand_id
1 'polypeptide(L)'
;MSIVRIAPEINLVMDTDSGAVTQERKDSIQYSMEPVFERVDKLDAIADDLLNSLSPSAPLLNSWPGREHTSYMAGIYANSFYGVVIGLAFGGLLALIIYITRLMEGVV
;
A
#
# COMPACT_ATOMS: atom_id res chain seq x y z
N MET A 1 26.75 16.37 -8.63
CA MET A 1 27.43 16.39 -9.94
C MET A 1 26.49 15.87 -11.01
N SER A 2 25.53 16.71 -11.36
CA SER A 2 24.78 16.58 -12.60
C SER A 2 25.58 17.31 -13.68
N ILE A 3 25.61 16.78 -14.89
CA ILE A 3 26.40 17.33 -15.99
C ILE A 3 25.47 17.47 -17.18
N VAL A 4 25.37 18.68 -17.72
CA VAL A 4 24.53 18.98 -18.87
C VAL A 4 25.42 19.16 -20.10
N ARG A 5 25.11 18.41 -21.16
CA ARG A 5 25.80 18.54 -22.46
C ARG A 5 25.20 19.71 -23.23
N ILE A 6 25.99 20.77 -23.41
CA ILE A 6 25.57 21.97 -24.16
C ILE A 6 25.81 21.79 -25.66
N ALA A 7 26.98 21.25 -26.02
CA ALA A 7 27.36 20.99 -27.41
C ALA A 7 28.09 19.64 -27.52
N PRO A 8 27.37 18.56 -27.87
CA PRO A 8 27.95 17.21 -27.97
C PRO A 8 29.09 17.13 -29.00
N GLU A 9 29.02 17.92 -30.07
CA GLU A 9 29.96 17.97 -31.20
C GLU A 9 31.40 18.31 -30.79
N ILE A 10 31.56 19.18 -29.78
CA ILE A 10 32.84 19.71 -29.30
C ILE A 10 33.18 19.23 -27.88
N ASN A 11 32.43 18.25 -27.37
CA ASN A 11 32.53 17.70 -26.01
C ASN A 11 32.46 18.80 -24.93
N LEU A 12 31.59 19.80 -25.11
CA LEU A 12 31.40 20.87 -24.14
C LEU A 12 30.33 20.46 -23.12
N VAL A 13 30.73 20.39 -21.85
CA VAL A 13 29.87 20.01 -20.73
C VAL A 13 29.85 21.10 -19.67
N MET A 14 28.72 21.26 -19.00
CA MET A 14 28.55 22.19 -17.89
C MET A 14 28.26 21.41 -16.61
N ASP A 15 29.02 21.70 -15.57
CA ASP A 15 28.72 21.24 -14.21
C ASP A 15 27.57 22.07 -13.64
N THR A 16 26.49 21.42 -13.23
CA THR A 16 25.30 22.10 -12.70
C THR A 16 25.52 22.70 -11.32
N ASP A 17 26.50 22.20 -10.56
CA ASP A 17 26.72 22.61 -9.18
C ASP A 17 27.57 23.89 -9.10
N SER A 18 28.58 24.02 -9.96
CA SER A 18 29.48 25.19 -10.01
C SER A 18 29.19 26.17 -11.15
N GLY A 19 28.36 25.78 -12.12
CA GLY A 19 28.12 26.57 -13.34
C GLY A 19 29.34 26.66 -14.28
N ALA A 20 30.42 25.94 -13.98
CA ALA A 20 31.62 25.93 -14.79
C ALA A 20 31.40 25.13 -16.08
N VAL A 21 31.78 25.73 -17.20
CA VAL A 21 31.77 25.09 -18.52
C VAL A 21 33.16 24.53 -18.79
N THR A 22 33.27 23.22 -18.99
CA THR A 22 34.54 22.54 -19.27
C THR A 22 34.43 21.64 -20.49
N GLN A 23 35.57 21.28 -21.06
CA GLN A 23 35.63 20.33 -22.18
C GLN A 23 35.92 18.93 -21.65
N GLU A 24 35.04 17.97 -21.97
CA GLU A 24 35.21 16.56 -21.62
C GLU A 24 36.50 16.01 -22.26
N ARG A 25 37.31 15.27 -21.48
CA ARG A 25 38.47 14.54 -22.04
C ARG A 25 37.96 13.41 -22.92
N LYS A 26 38.60 13.21 -24.08
CA LYS A 26 38.30 12.09 -25.01
C LYS A 26 38.34 10.70 -24.37
N ASP A 27 39.08 10.54 -23.27
CA ASP A 27 39.28 9.25 -22.59
C ASP A 27 38.32 9.01 -21.41
N SER A 28 37.46 9.98 -21.06
CA SER A 28 36.53 9.85 -19.94
C SER A 28 35.19 10.50 -20.24
N ILE A 29 34.16 9.67 -20.36
CA ILE A 29 32.77 10.10 -20.48
C ILE A 29 32.22 10.26 -19.07
N GLN A 30 31.83 11.47 -18.72
CA GLN A 30 31.16 11.76 -17.45
C GLN A 30 29.65 11.76 -17.70
N TYR A 31 28.98 10.71 -17.23
CA TYR A 31 27.53 10.59 -17.32
C TYR A 31 26.89 10.95 -15.97
N SER A 32 25.79 11.71 -16.00
CA SER A 32 25.02 11.96 -14.77
C SER A 32 24.37 10.65 -14.31
N MET A 33 24.66 10.23 -13.09
CA MET A 33 24.01 9.07 -12.47
C MET A 33 22.64 9.41 -11.88
N GLU A 34 22.20 10.67 -11.97
CA GLU A 34 20.92 11.12 -11.43
C GLU A 34 19.70 10.34 -11.97
N PRO A 35 19.60 10.01 -13.27
CA PRO A 35 18.52 9.15 -13.76
C PRO A 35 18.58 7.72 -13.19
N VAL A 36 19.77 7.24 -12.82
CA VAL A 36 19.94 5.92 -12.19
C VAL A 36 19.49 5.97 -10.74
N PHE A 37 19.91 7.01 -10.00
CA PHE A 37 19.47 7.21 -8.61
C PHE A 37 17.95 7.37 -8.52
N GLU A 38 17.32 8.16 -9.40
CA GLU A 38 15.86 8.30 -9.42
C GLU A 38 15.15 6.94 -9.61
N ARG A 39 15.74 6.02 -10.39
CA ARG A 39 15.18 4.68 -10.60
C ARG A 39 15.40 3.78 -9.40
N VAL A 40 16.54 3.90 -8.72
CA VAL A 40 16.83 3.18 -7.48
C VAL A 40 15.88 3.64 -6.37
N ASP A 41 15.67 4.94 -6.21
CA ASP A 41 14.75 5.49 -5.20
C ASP A 41 13.31 5.01 -5.43
N LYS A 42 12.87 4.96 -6.70
CA LYS A 42 11.56 4.38 -7.05
C LYS A 42 11.48 2.89 -6.74
N LEU A 43 12.56 2.15 -6.96
CA LEU A 43 12.61 0.72 -6.66
C LEU A 43 12.52 0.48 -5.16
N ASP A 44 13.21 1.29 -4.35
CA ASP A 44 13.20 1.22 -2.89
C ASP A 44 11.79 1.48 -2.35
N ALA A 45 11.12 2.52 -2.85
CA ALA A 45 9.73 2.81 -2.49
C ALA A 45 8.76 1.67 -2.82
N ILE A 46 8.98 0.96 -3.94
CA ILE A 46 8.16 -0.21 -4.32
C ILE A 46 8.48 -1.42 -3.42
N ALA A 47 9.74 -1.62 -3.07
CA ALA A 47 10.15 -2.71 -2.19
C ALA A 47 9.55 -2.53 -0.78
N ASP A 48 9.57 -1.31 -0.25
CA ASP A 48 8.92 -0.96 1.01
C ASP A 48 7.40 -1.15 0.94
N ASP A 49 6.76 -0.75 -0.18
CA ASP A 49 5.33 -0.98 -0.38
C ASP A 49 4.97 -2.47 -0.39
N LEU A 50 5.83 -3.30 -1.00
CA LEU A 50 5.68 -4.75 -0.98
C LEU A 50 5.76 -5.30 0.45
N LEU A 51 6.72 -4.85 1.25
CA LEU A 51 6.83 -5.24 2.66
C LEU A 51 5.61 -4.76 3.47
N ASN A 52 5.14 -3.53 3.22
CA ASN A 52 3.94 -2.98 3.83
C ASN A 52 2.68 -3.78 3.47
N SER A 53 2.62 -4.39 2.28
CA SER A 53 1.49 -5.24 1.87
C SER A 53 1.27 -6.49 2.73
N LEU A 54 2.31 -6.96 3.44
CA LEU A 54 2.17 -8.06 4.40
C LEU A 54 1.48 -7.63 5.70
N SER A 55 1.40 -6.32 5.96
CA SER A 55 0.80 -5.77 7.16
C SER A 55 -0.58 -5.17 6.86
N PRO A 56 -1.66 -5.62 7.53
CA PRO A 56 -3.00 -5.07 7.34
C PRO A 56 -3.16 -3.63 7.88
N SER A 57 -2.13 -3.11 8.55
CA SER A 57 -2.09 -1.79 9.19
C SER A 57 -1.09 -0.83 8.56
N ALA A 58 -0.23 -1.28 7.64
CA ALA A 58 0.76 -0.40 7.04
C ALA A 58 0.15 0.43 5.89
N PRO A 59 0.63 1.67 5.68
CA PRO A 59 0.24 2.48 4.54
C PRO A 59 0.82 1.89 3.26
N LEU A 60 0.01 1.90 2.19
CA LEU A 60 0.44 1.48 0.85
C LEU A 60 0.61 2.71 -0.04
N LEU A 61 1.67 2.74 -0.85
CA LEU A 61 2.09 3.85 -1.69
C LEU A 61 0.97 4.36 -2.61
N ASN A 62 0.15 3.44 -3.14
CA ASN A 62 -0.96 3.73 -4.05
C ASN A 62 -2.35 3.63 -3.39
N SER A 63 -2.42 3.70 -2.05
CA SER A 63 -3.70 3.65 -1.34
C SER A 63 -4.19 5.03 -0.91
N TRP A 64 -5.50 5.13 -0.69
CA TRP A 64 -6.12 6.36 -0.18
C TRP A 64 -5.53 6.70 1.21
N PRO A 65 -5.16 7.96 1.49
CA PRO A 65 -4.65 8.36 2.80
C PRO A 65 -5.66 8.04 3.90
N GLY A 66 -5.24 7.42 5.01
CA GLY A 66 -6.18 7.03 6.08
C GLY A 66 -6.77 5.63 5.91
N ARG A 67 -6.29 4.81 4.96
CA ARG A 67 -6.73 3.42 4.79
C ARG A 67 -6.18 2.49 5.88
N GLU A 68 -5.27 2.95 6.74
CA GLU A 68 -4.68 2.12 7.77
C GLU A 68 -5.78 1.49 8.64
N HIS A 69 -5.61 0.22 9.01
CA HIS A 69 -6.55 -0.53 9.86
C HIS A 69 -7.97 -0.76 9.30
N THR A 70 -8.29 -0.30 8.08
CA THR A 70 -9.61 -0.55 7.47
C THR A 70 -9.93 -2.04 7.37
N SER A 71 -8.96 -2.88 6.99
CA SER A 71 -9.13 -4.34 6.96
C SER A 71 -9.48 -4.92 8.32
N TYR A 72 -8.88 -4.40 9.40
CA TYR A 72 -9.16 -4.82 10.77
C TYR A 72 -10.58 -4.42 11.21
N MET A 73 -10.96 -3.16 10.95
CA MET A 73 -12.30 -2.66 11.25
C MET A 73 -13.37 -3.41 10.45
N ALA A 74 -13.14 -3.66 9.16
CA ALA A 74 -14.03 -4.44 8.32
C ALA A 74 -14.27 -5.85 8.88
N GLY A 75 -13.22 -6.50 9.40
CA GLY A 75 -13.34 -7.80 10.06
C GLY A 75 -14.24 -7.76 11.30
N ILE A 76 -14.10 -6.74 12.15
CA ILE A 76 -14.95 -6.56 13.33
C ILE A 76 -16.42 -6.38 12.93
N TYR A 77 -16.70 -5.49 11.98
CA TYR A 77 -18.07 -5.20 11.55
C TYR A 77 -18.72 -6.42 10.89
N ALA A 78 -18.01 -7.10 9.99
CA ALA A 78 -18.52 -8.28 9.31
C ALA A 78 -18.82 -9.40 10.32
N ASN A 79 -17.87 -9.71 11.21
CA ASN A 79 -18.05 -10.76 12.22
C ASN A 79 -19.18 -10.42 13.20
N SER A 80 -19.31 -9.16 13.60
CA SER A 80 -20.40 -8.72 14.48
C SER A 80 -21.75 -8.87 13.80
N PHE A 81 -21.86 -8.50 12.51
CA PHE A 81 -23.09 -8.65 11.74
C PHE A 81 -23.49 -10.12 11.61
N TYR A 82 -22.57 -10.99 11.18
CA TYR A 82 -22.85 -12.43 11.08
C TYR A 82 -23.18 -13.04 12.44
N GLY A 83 -22.50 -12.62 13.51
CA GLY A 83 -22.81 -13.05 14.87
C GLY A 83 -24.25 -12.72 15.29
N VAL A 84 -24.71 -11.49 15.01
CA VAL A 84 -26.09 -11.08 15.29
C VAL A 84 -27.09 -11.88 14.47
N VAL A 85 -26.88 -12.02 13.16
CA VAL A 85 -27.79 -12.74 12.25
C VAL A 85 -27.93 -14.21 12.67
N ILE A 86 -26.80 -14.89 12.90
CA ILE A 86 -26.79 -16.30 13.31
C ILE A 86 -27.37 -16.45 14.72
N GLY A 87 -27.04 -15.53 15.63
CA GLY A 87 -27.57 -15.52 16.99
C GLY A 87 -29.09 -15.37 17.03
N LEU A 88 -29.66 -14.49 16.21
CA LEU A 88 -31.11 -14.32 16.09
C LEU A 88 -31.77 -15.54 15.45
N ALA A 89 -31.18 -16.13 14.41
CA ALA A 89 -31.71 -17.33 13.80
C ALA A 89 -31.76 -18.50 14.79
N PHE A 90 -30.66 -18.74 15.51
CA PHE A 90 -30.57 -19.82 16.49
C PHE A 90 -31.45 -19.57 17.72
N GLY A 91 -31.43 -18.35 18.24
CA GLY A 91 -32.26 -17.94 19.37
C GLY A 91 -33.76 -18.00 19.05
N GLY A 92 -34.17 -17.57 17.86
CA GLY A 92 -35.55 -17.69 17.38
C GLY A 92 -35.99 -19.14 17.25
N LEU A 93 -35.12 -20.00 16.72
CA LEU A 93 -35.41 -21.44 16.58
C LEU A 93 -35.54 -22.13 17.94
N LEU A 94 -34.66 -21.80 18.91
CA LEU A 94 -34.78 -22.28 20.29
C LEU A 94 -36.07 -21.80 20.96
N ALA A 95 -36.40 -20.52 20.85
CA ALA A 95 -37.63 -19.97 21.43
C ALA A 95 -38.87 -20.65 20.86
N LEU A 96 -38.89 -20.94 19.56
CA LEU A 96 -39.97 -21.64 18.89
C LEU A 96 -40.09 -23.10 19.37
N ILE A 97 -38.98 -23.81 19.54
CA ILE A 97 -38.99 -25.16 20.11
C ILE A 97 -39.58 -25.15 21.52
N ILE A 98 -39.08 -24.27 22.39
CA ILE A 98 -39.56 -24.14 23.78
C ILE A 98 -41.06 -23.84 23.81
N TYR A 99 -41.51 -22.93 22.95
CA TYR A 99 -42.92 -22.58 22.83
C TYR A 99 -43.78 -23.78 22.43
N ILE A 100 -43.37 -24.56 21.43
CA ILE A 100 -44.10 -25.76 20.99
C ILE A 100 -44.12 -26.82 22.09
N THR A 101 -42.99 -27.08 22.77
CA THR A 101 -42.93 -28.05 23.87
C THR A 101 -43.89 -27.68 25.00
N ARG A 102 -43.92 -26.41 25.42
CA ARG A 102 -44.87 -25.90 26.42
C ARG A 102 -46.33 -26.07 25.99
N LEU A 103 -46.63 -25.88 24.70
CA LEU A 103 -47.97 -26.03 24.16
C LEU A 103 -48.42 -27.50 24.15
N MET A 104 -47.51 -28.44 23.86
CA MET A 104 -47.80 -29.88 23.94
C MET A 104 -47.99 -30.38 25.38
N GLU A 105 -47.22 -29.86 26.34
CA GLU A 105 -47.38 -30.20 27.77
C GLU A 105 -48.71 -29.70 28.35
N GLY A 106 -49.27 -28.60 27.84
CA GLY A 106 -50.54 -28.03 28.31
C GLY A 106 -51.81 -28.67 27.72
N VAL A 107 -51.68 -29.64 26.82
CA VAL A 107 -52.80 -30.31 26.11
C VAL A 107 -53.14 -31.69 26.71
N VAL A 108 -52.39 -32.15 27.72
CA VAL A 108 -52.64 -33.42 28.46
C VAL A 108 -53.35 -33.17 29.78
#